data_AF-A0A4R2RAH8-F1
#
_entry.id   AF-A0A4R2RAH8-F1
#
_cell.length_a   1.000
_cell.length_b   1.000
_cell.length_c   1.000
_cell.angle_alpha   90.00
_cell.angle_beta   90.00
_cell.angle_gamma   90.00
#
_symmetry.space_group_name_H-M   'P 1'
#
loop_
_entity.id
_entity.type
_entity.pdbx_description
1 polymer ?
#
loop_
_entity_poly.entity_id
_entity_poly.type
_entity_poly.pdbx_seq_one_letter_code
_entity_poly.pdbx_strand_id
1 'polypeptide(L)'
;MNSAIDFSLFAGQVVKAVATGSLTPQIKFSFGSLHVECFWRLRNREYLLYGKHDPQALFRLADDLSGRTVNLVSHREFPSDLTVEFEEGLCLEVLCSGSETENWQLTRPDGFFLVAGPRGRYTFWEPELVQEEK
;
A
#
# COMPACT_ATOMS: atom_id res chain seq x y z
N MET A 1 5.06 12.65 -11.46
CA MET A 1 6.45 12.52 -10.95
C MET A 1 6.41 11.51 -9.81
N ASN A 2 7.44 10.66 -9.68
CA ASN A 2 7.54 9.79 -8.50
C ASN A 2 7.97 10.63 -7.30
N SER A 3 7.49 10.28 -6.12
CA SER A 3 7.83 10.99 -4.89
C SER A 3 9.31 10.84 -4.52
N ALA A 4 9.83 11.84 -3.81
CA ALA A 4 11.15 11.79 -3.19
C ALA A 4 11.16 11.05 -1.84
N ILE A 5 10.01 10.60 -1.34
CA ILE A 5 9.91 9.81 -0.10
C ILE A 5 10.66 8.48 -0.26
N ASP A 6 11.44 8.11 0.75
CA ASP A 6 12.15 6.83 0.78
C ASP A 6 11.20 5.69 1.18
N PHE A 7 10.84 4.87 0.19
CA PHE A 7 10.05 3.65 0.39
C PHE A 7 10.88 2.37 0.45
N SER A 8 12.22 2.47 0.39
CA SER A 8 13.11 1.29 0.51
C SER A 8 12.91 0.54 1.83
N LEU A 9 12.43 1.25 2.86
CA LEU A 9 12.03 0.75 4.16
C LEU A 9 10.94 -0.35 4.13
N PHE A 10 10.21 -0.49 3.02
CA PHE A 10 9.21 -1.54 2.81
C PHE A 10 9.73 -2.72 1.97
N ALA A 11 10.85 -2.56 1.26
CA ALA A 11 11.44 -3.66 0.49
C ALA A 11 11.89 -4.78 1.44
N GLY A 12 11.66 -6.03 1.04
CA GLY A 12 11.97 -7.21 1.85
C GLY A 12 10.95 -7.49 2.97
N GLN A 13 9.95 -6.62 3.19
CA GLN A 13 8.89 -6.92 4.15
C GLN A 13 7.96 -8.02 3.62
N VAL A 14 7.47 -8.86 4.53
CA VAL A 14 6.55 -9.96 4.19
C VAL A 14 5.13 -9.59 4.56
N VAL A 15 4.16 -9.86 3.69
CA VAL A 15 2.74 -9.75 4.02
C VAL A 15 2.37 -10.83 5.04
N LYS A 16 2.09 -10.41 6.27
CA LYS A 16 1.72 -11.30 7.38
C LYS A 16 0.25 -11.67 7.36
N ALA A 17 -0.60 -10.75 6.91
CA ALA A 17 -2.03 -10.97 6.78
C ALA A 17 -2.65 -9.91 5.89
N VAL A 18 -3.79 -10.25 5.29
CA VAL A 18 -4.73 -9.27 4.73
C VAL A 18 -6.03 -9.40 5.52
N ALA A 19 -6.40 -8.37 6.26
CA ALA A 19 -7.64 -8.38 7.03
C ALA A 19 -8.84 -8.15 6.09
N THR A 20 -9.80 -9.08 6.15
CA THR A 20 -11.02 -9.09 5.33
C THR A 20 -12.29 -8.87 6.14
N GLY A 21 -12.17 -8.57 7.45
CA GLY A 21 -13.31 -8.32 8.34
C GLY A 21 -14.03 -6.98 8.10
N SER A 22 -13.60 -6.20 7.12
CA SER A 22 -14.21 -4.95 6.68
C SER A 22 -14.39 -4.95 5.16
N LEU A 23 -15.15 -3.99 4.62
CA LEU A 23 -15.35 -3.86 3.18
C LEU A 23 -14.08 -3.42 2.41
N THR A 24 -13.02 -3.05 3.13
CA THR A 24 -11.78 -2.51 2.58
C THR A 24 -10.58 -3.34 3.05
N PRO A 25 -9.58 -3.60 2.19
CA PRO A 25 -8.45 -4.40 2.60
C PRO A 25 -7.52 -3.60 3.51
N GLN A 26 -7.07 -4.27 4.57
CA GLN A 26 -5.92 -3.83 5.37
C GLN A 26 -4.82 -4.87 5.27
N ILE A 27 -3.73 -4.51 4.60
CA ILE A 27 -2.57 -5.37 4.38
C ILE A 27 -1.58 -5.11 5.50
N LYS A 28 -1.23 -6.15 6.25
CA LYS A 28 -0.24 -6.10 7.32
C LYS A 28 1.08 -6.65 6.81
N PHE A 29 2.10 -5.81 6.79
CA PHE A 29 3.46 -6.23 6.50
C PHE A 29 4.15 -6.70 7.79
N SER A 30 5.37 -7.22 7.68
CA SER A 30 6.19 -7.59 8.83
C SER A 30 6.49 -6.40 9.73
N PHE A 31 6.60 -5.19 9.17
CA PHE A 31 6.83 -3.96 9.92
C PHE A 31 6.12 -2.76 9.26
N GLY A 32 4.79 -2.77 9.35
CA GLY A 32 3.94 -1.70 8.83
C GLY A 32 2.57 -2.21 8.37
N SER A 33 1.76 -1.29 7.86
CA SER A 33 0.46 -1.63 7.28
C SER A 33 0.03 -0.68 6.18
N LEU A 34 -0.74 -1.19 5.23
CA LEU A 34 -1.43 -0.43 4.20
C LEU A 34 -2.94 -0.64 4.35
N HIS A 35 -3.67 0.46 4.58
CA HIS A 35 -5.13 0.48 4.61
C HIS A 35 -5.65 1.17 3.34
N VAL A 36 -6.63 0.57 2.67
CA VAL A 36 -7.06 1.01 1.34
C VAL A 36 -8.58 1.12 1.25
N GLU A 37 -9.11 2.33 1.24
CA GLU A 37 -10.54 2.59 1.12
C GLU A 37 -10.96 3.01 -0.29
N CYS A 38 -10.00 3.48 -1.10
CA CYS A 38 -10.21 3.88 -2.49
C CYS A 38 -10.15 2.70 -3.46
N PHE A 39 -10.17 3.01 -4.76
CA PHE A 39 -10.07 2.00 -5.81
C PHE A 39 -8.70 1.31 -5.76
N TRP A 40 -8.70 0.00 -5.93
CA TRP A 40 -7.49 -0.82 -6.00
C TRP A 40 -7.68 -1.97 -6.98
N ARG A 41 -6.56 -2.47 -7.50
CA ARG A 41 -6.52 -3.64 -8.38
C ARG A 41 -5.23 -4.42 -8.21
N LEU A 42 -5.33 -5.73 -8.40
CA LEU A 42 -4.19 -6.62 -8.47
C LEU A 42 -3.94 -6.97 -9.94
N ARG A 43 -2.68 -6.88 -10.36
CA ARG A 43 -2.25 -7.28 -11.70
C ARG A 43 -0.93 -8.04 -11.63
N ASN A 44 -0.63 -8.81 -12.67
CA ASN A 44 0.73 -9.28 -12.91
C ASN A 44 1.35 -8.48 -14.06
N ARG A 45 2.39 -9.02 -14.70
CA ARG A 45 3.07 -8.36 -15.84
C ARG A 45 2.22 -8.31 -17.11
N GLU A 46 1.25 -9.19 -17.25
CA GLU A 46 0.52 -9.41 -18.50
C GLU A 46 -0.93 -8.93 -18.42
N TYR A 47 -1.58 -9.10 -17.26
CA TYR A 47 -3.01 -8.92 -17.12
C TYR A 47 -3.41 -8.29 -15.78
N LEU A 48 -4.54 -7.59 -15.81
CA LEU A 48 -5.31 -7.27 -14.61
C LEU A 48 -5.99 -8.55 -14.12
N LEU A 49 -5.77 -8.92 -12.86
CA LEU A 49 -6.32 -10.15 -12.29
C LEU A 49 -7.73 -9.90 -11.74
N TYR A 50 -7.87 -8.89 -10.88
CA TYR A 50 -9.13 -8.45 -10.27
C TYR A 50 -8.93 -7.11 -9.53
N GLY A 51 -9.98 -6.56 -8.93
CA GLY A 51 -9.90 -5.34 -8.13
C GLY A 51 -11.13 -5.10 -7.28
N LYS A 52 -11.27 -3.90 -6.71
CA LYS A 52 -12.30 -3.52 -5.71
C LYS A 52 -13.73 -3.98 -6.04
N HIS A 53 -14.11 -4.03 -7.32
CA HIS A 53 -15.47 -4.37 -7.74
C HIS A 53 -15.72 -5.87 -8.01
N ASP A 54 -14.70 -6.73 -7.90
CA ASP A 54 -14.90 -8.18 -7.92
C ASP A 54 -15.46 -8.63 -6.54
N PRO A 55 -16.62 -9.31 -6.47
CA PRO A 55 -17.24 -9.74 -5.20
C PRO A 55 -16.36 -10.65 -4.34
N GLN A 56 -15.40 -11.35 -4.94
CA GLN A 56 -14.47 -12.25 -4.25
C GLN A 56 -13.08 -11.63 -4.04
N ALA A 57 -12.89 -10.37 -4.44
CA ALA A 57 -11.58 -9.73 -4.48
C ALA A 57 -10.85 -9.76 -3.14
N LEU A 58 -11.53 -9.52 -2.02
CA LEU A 58 -10.88 -9.46 -0.70
C LEU A 58 -10.34 -10.82 -0.24
N PHE A 59 -11.10 -11.89 -0.46
CA PHE A 59 -10.67 -13.25 -0.11
C PHE A 59 -9.51 -13.67 -0.99
N ARG A 60 -9.62 -13.44 -2.31
CA ARG A 60 -8.55 -13.71 -3.26
C ARG A 60 -7.29 -12.91 -2.95
N LEU A 61 -7.43 -11.64 -2.57
CA LEU A 61 -6.30 -10.78 -2.21
C LEU A 61 -5.56 -11.32 -0.98
N ALA A 62 -6.31 -11.83 0.01
CA ALA A 62 -5.71 -12.45 1.18
C ALA A 62 -4.92 -13.71 0.82
N ASP A 63 -5.49 -14.59 0.01
CA ASP A 63 -4.83 -15.82 -0.42
C ASP A 63 -3.60 -15.52 -1.30
N ASP A 64 -3.73 -14.59 -2.25
CA ASP A 64 -2.69 -14.27 -3.21
C ASP A 64 -1.52 -13.51 -2.59
N LEU A 65 -1.75 -12.66 -1.59
CA LEU A 65 -0.70 -11.82 -1.00
C LEU A 65 -0.06 -12.42 0.25
N SER A 66 -0.75 -13.27 1.01
CA SER A 66 -0.22 -13.79 2.28
C SER A 66 1.11 -14.54 2.07
N GLY A 67 2.12 -14.16 2.85
CA GLY A 67 3.46 -14.74 2.76
C GLY A 67 4.34 -14.18 1.64
N ARG A 68 3.82 -13.33 0.75
CA ARG A 68 4.64 -12.69 -0.29
C ARG A 68 5.55 -11.61 0.27
N THR A 69 6.73 -11.50 -0.32
CA THR A 69 7.69 -10.43 -0.04
C THR A 69 7.43 -9.23 -0.94
N VAL A 70 7.50 -8.03 -0.36
CA VAL A 70 7.50 -6.77 -1.09
C VAL A 70 8.85 -6.57 -1.77
N ASN A 71 8.83 -6.39 -3.08
CA ASN A 71 10.02 -6.05 -3.88
C ASN A 71 10.25 -4.54 -3.88
N LEU A 72 9.19 -3.77 -4.16
CA LEU A 72 9.26 -2.32 -4.31
C LEU A 72 7.94 -1.68 -3.90
N VAL A 73 8.03 -0.51 -3.28
CA VAL A 73 6.88 0.40 -3.12
C VAL A 73 7.20 1.68 -3.88
N SER A 74 6.25 2.14 -4.68
CA SER A 74 6.38 3.37 -5.47
C SER A 74 5.14 4.23 -5.31
N HIS A 75 5.36 5.55 -5.27
CA HIS A 75 4.31 6.53 -5.08
C HIS A 75 4.41 7.61 -6.15
N ARG A 76 3.29 7.87 -6.82
CA ARG A 76 3.14 8.99 -7.74
C ARG A 76 2.47 10.13 -6.98
N GLU A 77 3.18 11.23 -6.79
CA GLU A 77 2.75 12.35 -5.94
C GLU A 77 1.37 12.93 -6.27
N PHE A 78 1.03 12.99 -7.55
CA PHE A 78 -0.29 13.43 -8.02
C PHE A 78 -0.84 12.39 -9.01
N PRO A 79 -2.02 11.79 -8.75
CA PRO A 79 -2.97 12.12 -7.68
C PRO A 79 -2.72 11.40 -6.35
N SER A 80 -1.48 11.05 -6.00
CA SER A 80 -1.16 10.18 -4.86
C SER A 80 -1.53 8.71 -5.08
N ASP A 81 -1.15 8.16 -6.24
CA ASP A 81 -1.28 6.71 -6.50
C ASP A 81 -0.13 5.94 -5.84
N LEU A 82 -0.43 4.78 -5.27
CA LEU A 82 0.56 3.88 -4.65
C LEU A 82 0.60 2.56 -5.43
N THR A 83 1.79 2.04 -5.69
CA THR A 83 1.98 0.69 -6.22
C THR A 83 2.91 -0.09 -5.30
N VAL A 84 2.46 -1.25 -4.85
CA VAL A 84 3.25 -2.23 -4.11
C VAL A 84 3.51 -3.41 -5.04
N GLU A 85 4.78 -3.59 -5.42
CA GLU A 85 5.26 -4.73 -6.18
C GLU A 85 5.72 -5.82 -5.22
N PHE A 86 5.30 -7.04 -5.49
CA PHE A 86 5.71 -8.24 -4.78
C PHE A 86 6.59 -9.11 -5.69
N GLU A 87 7.18 -10.15 -5.11
CA GLU A 87 7.87 -11.21 -5.87
C GLU A 87 7.00 -11.74 -7.03
N GLU A 88 7.68 -12.24 -8.06
CA GLU A 88 7.07 -12.80 -9.28
C GLU A 88 6.29 -11.77 -10.13
N GLY A 89 6.50 -10.47 -9.90
CA GLY A 89 5.94 -9.39 -10.72
C GLY A 89 4.45 -9.12 -10.47
N LEU A 90 3.92 -9.60 -9.35
CA LEU A 90 2.58 -9.26 -8.88
C LEU A 90 2.58 -7.82 -8.34
N CYS A 91 1.61 -7.01 -8.72
CA CYS A 91 1.51 -5.61 -8.32
C CYS A 91 0.11 -5.30 -7.79
N LEU A 92 0.05 -4.75 -6.58
CA LEU A 92 -1.14 -4.09 -6.06
C LEU A 92 -1.05 -2.61 -6.40
N GLU A 93 -1.98 -2.13 -7.20
CA GLU A 93 -2.12 -0.71 -7.54
C GLU A 93 -3.30 -0.12 -6.75
N VAL A 94 -3.02 0.94 -6.02
CA VAL A 94 -3.98 1.71 -5.24
C VAL A 94 -4.09 3.08 -5.88
N LEU A 95 -5.26 3.35 -6.46
CA LEU A 95 -5.52 4.55 -7.24
C LEU A 95 -6.30 5.53 -6.38
N CYS A 96 -5.71 6.70 -6.12
CA CYS A 96 -6.38 7.69 -5.29
C CYS A 96 -7.62 8.22 -6.03
N SER A 97 -8.76 8.18 -5.34
CA SER A 97 -10.02 8.71 -5.88
C SER A 97 -10.04 10.25 -5.90
N GLY A 98 -9.16 10.88 -5.12
CA GLY A 98 -9.19 12.31 -4.82
C GLY A 98 -10.40 12.74 -3.97
N SER A 99 -11.19 11.79 -3.46
CA SER A 99 -12.35 12.07 -2.63
C SER A 99 -11.95 12.40 -1.18
N GLU A 100 -12.88 12.99 -0.43
CA GLU A 100 -12.66 13.33 0.98
C GLU A 100 -12.77 12.10 1.91
N THR A 101 -13.40 11.01 1.45
CA THR A 101 -13.81 9.89 2.31
C THR A 101 -13.23 8.53 1.91
N GLU A 102 -12.72 8.38 0.68
CA GLU A 102 -12.13 7.12 0.21
C GLU A 102 -10.67 7.34 -0.18
N ASN A 103 -9.75 7.00 0.73
CA ASN A 103 -8.31 7.22 0.57
C ASN A 103 -7.51 5.97 0.95
N TRP A 104 -6.19 6.09 1.01
CA TRP A 104 -5.30 5.04 1.49
C TRP A 104 -4.26 5.61 2.46
N GLN A 105 -3.78 4.74 3.35
CA GLN A 105 -2.81 5.09 4.38
C GLN A 105 -1.75 4.00 4.50
N LEU A 106 -0.48 4.39 4.44
CA LEU A 106 0.68 3.54 4.64
C LEU A 106 1.41 3.96 5.92
N THR A 107 1.59 3.02 6.85
CA THR A 107 2.17 3.29 8.17
C THR A 107 3.24 2.29 8.56
N ARG A 108 4.13 2.71 9.47
CA ARG A 108 5.06 1.84 10.21
C ARG A 108 5.13 2.25 11.68
N PRO A 109 5.46 1.33 12.60
CA PRO A 109 5.56 1.64 14.02
C PRO A 109 6.64 2.67 14.41
N ASP A 110 7.63 2.92 13.55
CA ASP A 110 8.71 3.89 13.78
C ASP A 110 8.33 5.34 13.46
N GLY A 111 7.07 5.60 13.11
CA GLY A 111 6.56 6.94 12.83
C GLY A 111 6.43 7.26 11.34
N PHE A 112 6.87 6.38 10.43
CA PHE A 112 6.55 6.54 9.02
C PHE A 112 5.02 6.55 8.84
N PHE A 113 4.50 7.65 8.31
CA PHE A 113 3.08 7.79 8.02
C PHE A 113 2.88 8.56 6.73
N LEU A 114 2.22 7.93 5.76
CA LEU A 114 1.83 8.55 4.50
C LEU A 114 0.35 8.29 4.26
N VAL A 115 -0.41 9.36 4.01
CA VAL A 115 -1.84 9.26 3.72
C VAL A 115 -2.18 10.05 2.46
N ALA A 116 -2.95 9.43 1.57
CA ALA A 116 -3.59 10.15 0.48
C ALA A 116 -4.72 11.02 1.03
N GLY A 117 -4.78 12.25 0.57
CA GLY A 117 -5.77 13.24 0.98
C GLY A 117 -6.65 13.70 -0.18
N PRO A 118 -7.62 14.57 0.13
CA PRO A 118 -8.54 15.12 -0.85
C PRO A 118 -7.82 15.74 -2.05
N ARG A 119 -8.47 15.66 -3.22
CA ARG A 119 -7.99 16.23 -4.49
C ARG A 119 -6.64 15.66 -4.95
N GLY A 120 -6.33 14.44 -4.54
CA GLY A 120 -5.12 13.72 -4.95
C GLY A 120 -3.83 14.27 -4.34
N ARG A 121 -3.95 14.95 -3.20
CA ARG A 121 -2.79 15.39 -2.40
C ARG A 121 -2.38 14.27 -1.45
N TYR A 122 -1.27 14.45 -0.75
CA TYR A 122 -0.84 13.55 0.31
C TYR A 122 -0.26 14.34 1.49
N THR A 123 -0.25 13.70 2.66
CA THR A 123 0.50 14.20 3.83
C THR A 123 1.46 13.11 4.29
N PHE A 124 2.70 13.49 4.54
CA PHE A 124 3.78 12.60 4.96
C PHE A 124 4.36 13.08 6.29
N TRP A 125 4.59 12.13 7.20
CA TRP A 125 5.38 12.30 8.41
C TRP A 125 6.53 11.30 8.36
N GLU A 126 7.73 11.83 8.57
CA GLU A 126 8.96 11.06 8.60
C GLU A 126 9.12 10.38 9.97
N PRO A 127 9.62 9.13 10.02
CA PRO A 127 9.95 8.49 11.29
C PRO A 127 10.96 9.32 12.08
N GLU A 128 10.75 9.45 13.39
CA GLU A 128 11.75 10.04 14.28
C GLU A 128 12.94 9.10 14.36
N LEU A 129 14.05 9.44 13.69
CA LEU A 129 15.31 8.74 13.88
C LEU A 129 15.73 8.93 15.34
N VAL A 130 15.58 7.88 16.15
CA VAL A 130 16.20 7.84 17.47
C VAL A 130 17.70 7.97 17.25
N GLN A 131 18.25 9.13 17.57
CA GLN A 131 19.70 9.30 17.63
C GLN A 131 20.19 8.38 18.75
N GLU A 132 20.84 7.27 18.39
CA GLU A 132 21.67 6.55 19.34
C GLU A 132 22.81 7.50 19.73
N GLU A 133 22.69 8.10 20.92
CA GLU A 133 23.79 8.83 21.54
C GLU A 133 24.99 7.89 21.65
N LYS A 134 26.08 8.25 20.96
CA LYS A 134 27.37 7.56 21.02
C LYS A 134 28.18 8.01 22.23
#